data_AF-A0A512NE96-F1
#
_entry.id   AF-A0A512NE96-F1
#
_cell.length_a   1.000
_cell.length_b   1.000
_cell.length_c   1.000
_cell.angle_alpha   90.00
_cell.angle_beta   90.00
_cell.angle_gamma   90.00
#
_symmetry.space_group_name_H-M   'P 1'
#
loop_
_entity.id
_entity.type
_entity.pdbx_description
1 polymer ?
#
loop_
_entity_poly.entity_id
_entity_poly.type
_entity_poly.pdbx_seq_one_letter_code
_entity_poly.pdbx_strand_id
1 'polypeptide(L)'
;MRAKLSIAIGLCLSLTAEAQAQAPTSSKDDMAYCAELSALYRRYLGNTGEGRTFPDVAAANAISDCERGNTAAGIPVLEKKLRDARFTLPKRS
;
A
#
# COMPACT_ATOMS: atom_id res chain seq x y z
N MET A 1 -3.37 -57.78 -26.83
CA MET A 1 -2.64 -58.25 -25.62
C MET A 1 -2.06 -57.04 -24.90
N ARG A 2 -2.08 -57.08 -23.56
CA ARG A 2 -1.49 -56.18 -22.53
C ARG A 2 -0.05 -55.73 -22.88
N ALA A 3 0.55 -54.63 -22.44
CA ALA A 3 0.27 -53.51 -21.52
C ALA A 3 1.48 -52.54 -21.57
N LYS A 4 1.35 -51.38 -20.90
CA LYS A 4 2.35 -50.67 -20.06
C LYS A 4 2.52 -49.17 -20.36
N LEU A 5 1.73 -48.38 -19.62
CA LEU A 5 2.15 -47.27 -18.75
C LEU A 5 3.55 -46.67 -18.99
N SER A 6 3.62 -45.38 -19.31
CA SER A 6 4.73 -44.51 -18.88
C SER A 6 4.24 -43.06 -18.79
N ILE A 7 4.12 -42.62 -17.54
CA ILE A 7 3.88 -41.27 -17.05
C ILE A 7 5.24 -40.55 -17.01
N ALA A 8 5.32 -39.31 -17.51
CA ALA A 8 6.39 -38.36 -17.16
C ALA A 8 5.84 -36.93 -17.36
N ILE A 9 5.11 -36.42 -16.38
CA ILE A 9 5.58 -35.42 -15.40
C ILE A 9 5.95 -34.10 -16.10
N GLY A 10 4.92 -33.28 -16.33
CA GLY A 10 5.07 -31.85 -16.52
C GLY A 10 5.46 -31.21 -15.18
N LEU A 11 6.73 -30.85 -15.05
CA LEU A 11 7.28 -30.14 -13.90
C LEU A 11 6.90 -28.66 -13.99
N CYS A 12 5.64 -28.32 -13.67
CA CYS A 12 5.25 -26.94 -13.44
C CYS A 12 5.78 -26.48 -12.07
N LEU A 13 6.97 -25.87 -12.04
CA LEU A 13 7.40 -25.06 -10.90
C LEU A 13 6.47 -23.84 -10.81
N SER A 14 5.41 -23.96 -10.01
CA SER A 14 4.61 -22.81 -9.60
C SER A 14 5.20 -22.29 -8.30
N LEU A 15 5.99 -21.22 -8.39
CA LEU A 15 6.39 -20.41 -7.24
C LEU A 15 5.14 -19.65 -6.76
N THR A 16 4.39 -20.21 -5.80
CA THR A 16 3.36 -19.43 -5.11
C THR A 16 4.06 -18.56 -4.07
N ALA A 17 4.37 -17.33 -4.46
CA ALA A 17 4.78 -16.29 -3.53
C ALA A 17 3.60 -15.98 -2.59
N GLU A 18 3.71 -16.41 -1.34
CA GLU A 18 2.76 -16.12 -0.28
C GLU A 18 3.06 -14.71 0.27
N ALA A 19 2.33 -13.71 -0.21
CA ALA A 19 2.26 -12.38 0.38
C ALA A 19 0.99 -11.72 -0.20
N GLN A 20 -0.01 -11.24 0.52
CA GLN A 20 -0.10 -10.74 1.89
C GLN A 20 -1.53 -10.97 2.40
N ALA A 21 -1.68 -11.27 3.69
CA ALA A 21 -2.97 -11.24 4.37
C ALA A 21 -3.50 -9.80 4.41
N GLN A 22 -4.21 -9.39 3.37
CA GLN A 22 -5.08 -8.21 3.42
C GLN A 22 -6.44 -8.70 3.91
N ALA A 23 -6.76 -8.37 5.17
CA ALA A 23 -8.13 -8.52 5.64
C ALA A 23 -9.05 -7.77 4.65
N PRO A 24 -10.20 -8.36 4.27
CA PRO A 24 -11.15 -7.69 3.39
C PRO A 24 -11.65 -6.43 4.10
N THR A 25 -11.12 -5.29 3.69
CA THR A 25 -11.51 -3.96 4.15
C THR A 25 -12.52 -3.42 3.15
N SER A 26 -13.58 -2.79 3.64
CA SER A 26 -14.54 -2.14 2.76
C SER A 26 -13.86 -0.96 2.08
N SER A 27 -14.22 -0.67 0.82
CA SER A 27 -13.71 0.51 0.11
C SER A 27 -13.96 1.81 0.86
N LYS A 28 -15.03 1.86 1.67
CA LYS A 28 -15.35 2.99 2.55
C LYS A 28 -14.35 3.16 3.70
N ASP A 29 -13.89 2.06 4.27
CA ASP A 29 -12.95 2.09 5.40
C ASP A 29 -11.55 2.49 4.93
N ASP A 30 -11.15 1.99 3.75
CA ASP A 30 -9.93 2.40 3.09
C ASP A 30 -9.93 3.89 2.73
N MET A 31 -11.05 4.43 2.28
CA MET A 31 -11.21 5.86 2.02
C MET A 31 -10.98 6.70 3.29
N ALA A 32 -11.63 6.32 4.39
CA ALA A 32 -11.49 7.03 5.67
C ALA A 32 -10.04 6.97 6.18
N TYR A 33 -9.42 5.79 6.12
CA TYR A 33 -8.04 5.59 6.52
C TYR A 33 -7.05 6.39 5.65
N CYS A 34 -7.22 6.38 4.32
CA CYS A 34 -6.39 7.17 3.40
C CYS A 34 -6.49 8.67 3.69
N ALA A 35 -7.69 9.17 4.02
CA ALA A 35 -7.91 10.56 4.39
C ALA A 35 -7.20 10.91 5.72
N GLU A 36 -7.24 10.02 6.71
CA GLU A 36 -6.56 10.21 8.00
C GLU A 36 -5.03 10.26 7.83
N LEU A 37 -4.46 9.32 7.08
CA LEU A 37 -3.02 9.34 6.74
C LEU A 37 -2.63 10.63 6.02
N SER A 38 -3.45 11.09 5.07
CA SER A 38 -3.22 12.32 4.32
C SER A 38 -3.24 13.56 5.22
N ALA A 39 -4.17 13.60 6.19
CA ALA A 39 -4.25 14.68 7.17
C ALA A 39 -3.03 14.70 8.09
N LEU A 40 -2.60 13.53 8.58
CA LEU A 40 -1.42 13.39 9.42
C LEU A 40 -0.16 13.86 8.67
N TYR A 41 0.00 13.43 7.42
CA TYR A 41 1.13 13.83 6.57
C TYR A 41 1.16 15.35 6.38
N ARG A 42 0.04 15.96 5.97
CA ARG A 42 -0.03 17.42 5.76
C ARG A 42 0.27 18.20 7.03
N ARG A 43 -0.23 17.74 8.17
CA ARG A 43 -0.07 18.42 9.46
C ARG A 43 1.38 18.49 9.92
N TYR A 44 2.16 17.42 9.72
CA TYR A 44 3.47 17.29 10.36
C TYR A 44 4.64 17.19 9.37
N LEU A 45 4.42 16.69 8.16
CA LEU A 45 5.46 16.48 7.15
C LEU A 45 5.29 17.36 5.90
N GLY A 46 4.07 17.86 5.65
CA GLY A 46 3.76 18.67 4.46
C GLY A 46 4.41 20.06 4.45
N ASN A 47 4.96 20.52 5.57
CA ASN A 47 5.41 21.90 5.73
C ASN A 47 6.73 22.05 6.51
N THR A 48 7.59 21.02 6.49
CA THR A 48 8.85 21.01 7.25
C THR A 48 9.94 21.90 6.62
N GLY A 49 9.88 23.22 6.86
CA GLY A 49 11.07 24.07 7.05
C GLY A 49 11.12 25.42 6.32
N GLU A 50 11.45 26.48 7.08
CA GLU A 50 11.94 27.82 6.67
C GLU A 50 12.86 27.77 5.44
N GLY A 51 12.28 27.91 4.24
CA GLY A 51 13.03 28.10 3.01
C GLY A 51 13.73 26.87 2.42
N ARG A 52 13.62 25.67 3.02
CA ARG A 52 14.18 24.42 2.47
C ARG A 52 13.21 23.25 2.59
N THR A 53 12.14 23.25 1.80
CA THR A 53 11.35 22.05 1.55
C THR A 53 11.37 21.77 0.06
N PHE A 54 12.08 20.71 -0.36
CA PHE A 54 11.82 20.12 -1.66
C PHE A 54 10.41 19.52 -1.62
N PRO A 55 9.55 19.76 -2.62
CA PRO A 55 8.22 19.18 -2.64
C PRO A 55 8.33 17.66 -2.64
N ASP A 56 7.73 17.00 -1.65
CA ASP A 56 7.58 15.55 -1.64
C ASP A 56 6.47 15.16 -2.63
N VAL A 57 6.84 15.10 -3.91
CA VAL A 57 5.91 14.81 -5.02
C VAL A 57 5.23 13.46 -4.84
N ALA A 58 5.94 12.47 -4.28
CA ALA A 58 5.35 11.16 -4.02
C ALA A 58 4.23 11.24 -2.98
N ALA A 59 4.38 12.07 -1.94
CA ALA A 59 3.32 12.27 -0.96
C ALA A 59 2.14 13.05 -1.56
N ALA A 60 2.43 14.08 -2.35
CA ALA A 60 1.40 14.86 -3.04
C ALA A 60 0.56 13.98 -3.99
N ASN A 61 1.20 13.10 -4.76
CA ASN A 61 0.50 12.16 -5.63
C ASN A 61 -0.32 11.15 -4.83
N ALA A 62 0.24 10.58 -3.75
CA ALA A 62 -0.49 9.64 -2.90
C ALA A 62 -1.72 10.26 -2.23
N ILE A 63 -1.61 11.52 -1.80
CA ILE A 63 -2.73 12.32 -1.29
C ILE A 63 -3.80 12.50 -2.38
N SER A 64 -3.40 12.85 -3.61
CA SER A 64 -4.33 12.98 -4.74
C SER A 64 -5.02 11.66 -5.07
N ASP A 65 -4.29 10.54 -5.02
CA ASP A 65 -4.85 9.20 -5.17
C ASP A 65 -5.88 8.89 -4.09
N CYS A 66 -5.62 9.22 -2.81
CA CYS A 66 -6.60 9.10 -1.73
C CYS A 66 -7.88 9.91 -2.03
N GLU A 67 -7.73 11.18 -2.41
CA GLU A 67 -8.84 12.09 -2.69
C GLU A 67 -9.71 11.64 -3.87
N ARG A 68 -9.12 10.90 -4.83
CA ARG A 68 -9.81 10.32 -5.98
C ARG A 68 -10.33 8.89 -5.74
N GLY A 69 -10.15 8.35 -4.54
CA GLY A 69 -10.57 6.99 -4.18
C GLY A 69 -9.65 5.88 -4.70
N ASN A 70 -8.49 6.21 -5.25
CA ASN A 70 -7.42 5.26 -5.56
C ASN A 70 -6.62 4.91 -4.30
N THR A 71 -7.32 4.44 -3.27
CA THR A 71 -6.74 4.20 -1.94
C THR A 71 -5.65 3.13 -1.96
N ALA A 72 -5.77 2.14 -2.84
CA ALA A 72 -4.77 1.09 -3.04
C ALA A 72 -3.40 1.64 -3.44
N ALA A 73 -3.35 2.75 -4.19
CA ALA A 73 -2.10 3.42 -4.55
C ALA A 73 -1.64 4.41 -3.46
N GLY A 74 -2.56 5.15 -2.85
CA GLY A 74 -2.24 6.20 -1.89
C GLY A 74 -1.78 5.70 -0.52
N ILE A 75 -2.51 4.74 0.06
CA ILE A 75 -2.26 4.20 1.40
C ILE A 75 -0.80 3.74 1.59
N PRO A 76 -0.24 2.82 0.77
CA PRO A 76 1.10 2.29 1.05
C PRO A 76 2.20 3.35 1.02
N VAL A 77 2.05 4.37 0.17
CA VAL A 77 3.00 5.48 0.09
C VAL A 77 2.95 6.33 1.36
N LEU A 78 1.76 6.69 1.82
CA LEU A 78 1.60 7.52 3.03
C LEU A 78 1.98 6.77 4.30
N GLU A 79 1.60 5.50 4.43
CA GLU A 79 2.03 4.67 5.56
C GLU A 79 3.55 4.59 5.66
N LYS A 80 4.23 4.34 4.52
CA LYS A 80 5.69 4.28 4.49
C LYS A 80 6.31 5.59 4.93
N LYS A 81 5.87 6.72 4.37
CA LYS A 81 6.43 8.04 4.69
C LYS A 81 6.25 8.40 6.17
N LEU A 82 5.07 8.15 6.71
CA LEU A 82 4.77 8.40 8.12
C LEU A 82 5.59 7.49 9.04
N ARG A 83 5.76 6.21 8.70
CA ARG A 83 6.63 5.28 9.45
C ARG A 83 8.11 5.66 9.36
N ASP A 84 8.59 6.08 8.19
CA ASP A 84 9.96 6.56 7.99
C ASP A 84 10.23 7.79 8.87
N ALA A 85 9.23 8.67 9.01
CA ALA A 85 9.23 9.80 9.94
C ALA A 85 8.88 9.43 11.40
N ARG A 86 8.82 8.13 11.73
CA ARG A 86 8.60 7.58 13.07
C ARG A 86 7.24 7.88 13.71
N PHE A 87 6.21 8.16 12.91
CA PHE A 87 4.83 8.25 13.40
C PHE A 87 4.26 6.86 13.70
N THR A 88 3.45 6.80 14.75
CA THR A 88 2.51 5.69 14.94
C THR A 88 1.32 5.91 14.03
N LEU A 89 0.97 4.90 13.23
CA LEU A 89 -0.12 5.03 12.27
C LEU A 89 -1.48 4.80 12.92
N PRO A 90 -2.55 5.44 12.41
CA PRO A 90 -3.90 5.12 12.82
C PRO A 90 -4.23 3.65 12.56
N LYS A 91 -5.22 3.12 13.28
CA LYS A 91 -5.69 1.77 13.04
C LYS A 91 -6.53 1.76 11.78
N ARG A 92 -6.25 0.83 10.87
CA ARG A 92 -7.13 0.57 9.74
C ARG A 92 -8.44 -0.03 10.26
N SER A 93 -9.54 0.71 10.07
CA SER A 93 -10.90 0.28 10.41
C SER A 93 -11.43 -0.72 9.41
#